data_AF-A0A2M8L500-F1
#
_entry.id   AF-A0A2M8L500-F1
#
_cell.length_a   1.000
_cell.length_b   1.000
_cell.length_c   1.000
_cell.angle_alpha   90.00
_cell.angle_beta   90.00
_cell.angle_gamma   90.00
#
_symmetry.space_group_name_H-M   'P 1'
#
loop_
_entity.id
_entity.type
_entity.pdbx_description
1 polymer ?
#
loop_
_entity_poly.entity_id
_entity_poly.type
_entity_poly.pdbx_seq_one_letter_code
_entity_poly.pdbx_strand_id
1 'polypeptide(L)' 'SSLPEICGKAAVMVNPYDINDIANGLEKVMRETKIRNTLKEKGLAWVKNFSWEKAANQTIKVYQNVYQENK' A
#
# COMPACT_ATOMS: atom_id res chain seq x y z
N SER A 1 4.34 -9.58 6.35
CA SER A 1 4.20 -9.14 4.95
C SER A 1 3.88 -7.65 4.95
N SER A 2 4.55 -6.85 4.12
CA SER A 2 4.34 -5.38 4.02
C SER A 2 3.17 -5.00 3.09
N LEU A 3 2.55 -5.97 2.43
CA LEU A 3 1.47 -5.72 1.46
C LEU A 3 0.19 -5.14 2.08
N PRO A 4 -0.29 -5.54 3.28
CA PRO A 4 -1.47 -4.92 3.87
C PRO A 4 -1.31 -3.40 4.07
N GLU A 5 -0.10 -2.96 4.44
CA GLU A 5 0.23 -1.55 4.63
C GLU A 5 0.22 -0.79 3.30
N ILE A 6 0.89 -1.33 2.27
CA ILE A 6 0.99 -0.67 0.97
C ILE A 6 -0.32 -0.72 0.18
N CYS A 7 -1.05 -1.83 0.23
CA CYS A 7 -2.27 -2.03 -0.54
C CYS A 7 -3.50 -1.38 0.10
N GLY A 8 -3.52 -1.21 1.42
CA GLY A 8 -4.68 -0.66 2.15
C GLY A 8 -5.99 -1.35 1.76
N LYS A 9 -6.98 -0.56 1.31
CA LYS A 9 -8.27 -1.07 0.79
C LYS A 9 -8.37 -1.03 -0.75
N ALA A 10 -7.24 -0.86 -1.43
CA ALA A 10 -7.16 -0.61 -2.87
C ALA A 10 -6.73 -1.83 -3.70
N ALA A 11 -6.59 -3.01 -3.08
CA ALA A 11 -6.27 -4.26 -3.77
C ALA A 11 -7.18 -5.42 -3.33
N VAL A 12 -7.20 -6.47 -4.14
CA VAL A 12 -7.68 -7.79 -3.70
C VAL A 12 -6.54 -8.46 -2.94
N MET A 13 -6.76 -8.79 -1.67
CA MET A 13 -5.80 -9.56 -0.87
C MET A 13 -6.03 -11.04 -1.12
N VAL A 14 -4.94 -11.81 -1.18
CA VAL A 14 -4.95 -13.27 -1.36
C VAL A 14 -4.00 -13.90 -0.35
N ASN A 15 -4.25 -15.16 -0.01
CA ASN A 15 -3.30 -16.01 0.68
C ASN A 15 -2.16 -16.39 -0.29
N PRO A 16 -0.90 -15.98 -0.04
CA PRO A 16 0.21 -16.24 -0.94
C PRO A 16 0.62 -17.73 -1.00
N TYR A 17 0.11 -18.56 -0.10
CA TYR A 17 0.39 -20.00 -0.05
C TYR A 17 -0.75 -20.86 -0.62
N ASP A 18 -1.79 -20.23 -1.15
CA ASP A 18 -2.93 -20.92 -1.79
C ASP A 18 -3.02 -20.52 -3.27
N ILE A 19 -2.69 -21.48 -4.14
CA ILE A 19 -2.70 -21.29 -5.60
C ILE A 19 -4.11 -20.96 -6.11
N ASN A 20 -5.15 -21.56 -5.52
CA ASN A 20 -6.52 -21.31 -5.95
C ASN A 20 -6.96 -19.90 -5.56
N ASP A 21 -6.58 -19.42 -4.37
CA ASP A 21 -6.91 -18.07 -3.93
C ASP A 21 -6.21 -17.00 -4.80
N ILE A 22 -4.96 -17.25 -5.19
CA ILE A 22 -4.25 -16.39 -6.15
C ILE A 22 -4.96 -16.37 -7.51
N ALA A 23 -5.33 -17.54 -8.06
CA ALA A 23 -6.01 -17.64 -9.34
C ALA A 23 -7.37 -16.92 -9.32
N ASN A 24 -8.16 -17.12 -8.26
CA ASN A 24 -9.45 -16.46 -8.06
C ASN A 24 -9.29 -14.94 -7.93
N GLY A 25 -8.27 -14.47 -7.20
CA GLY A 25 -7.97 -13.04 -7.08
C GLY A 25 -7.64 -12.38 -8.41
N LEU A 26 -6.83 -13.06 -9.24
CA LEU A 26 -6.52 -12.62 -10.61
C LEU A 26 -7.78 -12.59 -11.48
N GLU A 27 -8.56 -13.66 -11.48
CA GLU A 27 -9.79 -13.78 -12.26
C GLU A 27 -10.77 -12.65 -11.91
N LYS A 28 -10.97 -12.39 -10.62
CA LYS A 28 -11.82 -11.30 -10.11
C LYS A 28 -11.43 -9.95 -10.69
N VAL A 29 -10.14 -9.61 -10.67
CA VAL A 29 -9.66 -8.32 -11.22
C VAL A 29 -9.76 -8.29 -12.76
N MET A 30 -9.49 -9.42 -13.42
CA MET A 30 -9.47 -9.52 -14.89
C MET A 30 -10.85 -9.61 -15.55
N ARG A 31 -11.87 -10.15 -14.86
CA ARG A 31 -13.21 -10.36 -15.42
C ARG A 31 -14.24 -9.38 -14.88
N GLU A 32 -14.13 -8.94 -13.62
CA GLU A 32 -15.11 -8.04 -13.02
C GLU A 32 -14.72 -6.58 -13.19
N THR A 33 -15.16 -5.96 -14.30
CA THR A 33 -14.86 -4.56 -14.64
C THR A 33 -15.25 -3.58 -13.54
N LYS A 34 -16.38 -3.81 -12.85
CA LYS A 34 -16.83 -2.95 -11.74
C LYS A 34 -15.82 -2.94 -10.58
N ILE A 35 -15.36 -4.13 -10.17
CA ILE A 35 -14.34 -4.26 -9.12
C ILE A 35 -13.05 -3.57 -9.54
N ARG A 36 -12.59 -3.83 -10.78
CA ARG A 36 -11.36 -3.22 -11.30
C ARG A 36 -11.42 -1.70 -11.25
N ASN A 37 -12.52 -1.09 -11.68
CA ASN A 37 -12.68 0.37 -11.68
C ASN A 37 -12.68 0.93 -10.24
N THR A 38 -13.40 0.29 -9.32
CA THR A 38 -13.39 0.67 -7.91
C THR A 38 -11.98 0.58 -7.30
N LEU A 39 -11.21 -0.47 -7.60
CA LEU A 39 -9.85 -0.61 -7.09
C LEU A 39 -8.90 0.45 -7.69
N LYS A 40 -9.05 0.79 -8.97
CA LYS A 40 -8.28 1.89 -9.60
C LYS A 40 -8.53 3.22 -8.90
N GLU A 41 -9.80 3.59 -8.70
CA GLU A 41 -10.17 4.83 -8.02
C GLU A 41 -9.62 4.88 -6.59
N LYS A 42 -9.79 3.78 -5.84
CA LYS A 42 -9.24 3.65 -4.48
C LYS A 42 -7.72 3.73 -4.47
N GLY A 43 -7.04 3.12 -5.44
CA GLY A 43 -5.58 3.16 -5.56
C GLY A 43 -5.06 4.58 -5.82
N LEU A 44 -5.69 5.30 -6.75
CA LEU A 44 -5.35 6.69 -7.06
C LEU A 44 -5.64 7.64 -5.88
N ALA A 45 -6.64 7.34 -5.05
CA ALA A 45 -6.86 8.07 -3.80
C ALA A 45 -5.82 7.68 -2.74
N TRP A 46 -5.49 6.39 -2.62
CA TRP A 46 -4.59 5.85 -1.60
C TRP A 46 -3.14 6.31 -1.78
N VAL A 47 -2.64 6.35 -3.01
CA VAL A 47 -1.26 6.76 -3.32
C VAL A 47 -0.93 8.18 -2.84
N LYS A 48 -1.94 9.05 -2.74
CA LYS A 48 -1.77 10.44 -2.25
C LYS A 48 -1.31 10.52 -0.79
N ASN A 49 -1.42 9.44 -0.02
CA ASN A 49 -0.93 9.39 1.36
C ASN A 49 0.60 9.21 1.45
N PHE A 50 1.25 8.85 0.34
CA PHE A 50 2.67 8.56 0.27
C PHE A 50 3.39 9.66 -0.51
N SER A 51 4.51 10.13 0.04
CA SER A 51 5.36 11.15 -0.57
C SER A 51 6.79 10.95 -0.11
N TRP A 52 7.73 10.98 -1.05
CA TRP A 52 9.17 10.94 -0.74
C TRP A 52 9.61 12.13 0.11
N GLU A 53 9.04 13.31 -0.14
CA GLU A 53 9.30 14.50 0.66
C GLU A 53 8.84 14.30 2.11
N LYS A 54 7.64 13.75 2.32
CA LYS A 54 7.13 13.43 3.65
C LYS A 54 8.05 12.43 4.36
N ALA A 55 8.48 11.38 3.67
CA ALA A 55 9.41 10.40 4.22
C ALA A 55 10.75 11.03 4.61
N ALA A 56 11.34 11.85 3.74
CA ALA A 56 12.59 12.55 4.01
C ALA A 56 12.48 13.48 5.24
N ASN A 57 11.41 14.28 5.30
CA ASN A 57 11.17 15.19 6.43
C ASN A 57 10.97 14.44 7.75
N GLN A 58 10.26 13.31 7.73
CA GLN A 58 10.09 12.46 8.90
C GLN A 58 11.43 11.87 9.36
N THR A 59 12.25 11.38 8.44
CA THR A 59 13.59 10.84 8.75
C THR A 59 14.52 11.90 9.33
N ILE A 60 14.57 13.10 8.74
CA ILE A 60 15.39 14.21 9.24
C ILE A 60 14.98 14.58 10.67
N LYS A 61 13.67 14.62 10.96
CA LYS A 61 13.16 14.92 12.30
C LYS A 61 13.68 13.92 13.34
N VAL A 62 13.72 12.62 13.01
CA VAL A 62 14.28 11.60 13.89
C VAL A 62 15.77 11.85 14.14
N TYR A 63 16.55 12.13 13.09
CA TYR A 63 17.97 12.44 13.24
C TYR A 63 18.22 13.67 14.12
N GLN A 64 17.42 14.73 13.94
CA GLN A 64 17.51 15.93 14.76
C GLN A 64 17.18 15.63 16.22
N ASN A 65 16.12 14.87 16.50
CA ASN A 65 15.75 14.51 17.87
C ASN A 65 16.89 13.75 18.58
N VAL A 66 17.44 12.72 17.94
CA VAL A 66 18.55 11.94 18.50
C VAL A 66 19.79 12.82 18.70
N TYR A 67 20.08 13.74 17.78
CA TYR A 67 21.21 14.67 17.95
C TYR A 67 21.03 15.63 19.14
N GLN A 68 19.81 16.10 19.41
CA GLN A 68 19.56 16.98 20.57
C GLN A 68 19.55 16.21 21.91
N GLU A 69 19.09 14.95 21.94
CA GLU A 69 19.08 14.13 23.15
C GLU A 69 20.50 13.73 23.62
N ASN A 70 21.47 13.71 22.71
CA ASN A 70 22.88 13.38 23.00
C ASN A 70 23.77 14.61 23.20
N LYS A 71 23.17 15.80 23.38
CA LYS A 71 23.84 17.05 23.77
C LYS A 71 23.64 17.33 25.25
#